data_AF-A0A9X1FCB3-F1
#
_entry.id   AF-A0A9X1FCB3-F1
#
_cell.length_a   1.000
_cell.length_b   1.000
_cell.length_c   1.000
_cell.angle_alpha   90.00
_cell.angle_beta   90.00
_cell.angle_gamma   90.00
#
_symmetry.space_group_name_H-M   'P 1'
#
loop_
_entity.id
_entity.type
_entity.pdbx_description
1 polymer ?
#
loop_
_entity_poly.entity_id
_entity_poly.type
_entity_poly.pdbx_seq_one_letter_code
_entity_poly.pdbx_strand_id
1 'polypeptide(L)'
;MKSFLVTLSLLVSLTVFAQDKSSDKAQIEITLNNYIDGFYQGDTTKLKAALKPRLHKFGYWKNKDTGAYEYYDQLTYENALKMAQNTKEKGKIRTETKMRSVKVLEISNHIAAAKVTGFWGLDYVLLSKDEGKWMIEQVIWEGPFEDKFKEDDKTTTYYLIRHAEKDRSDKDDRDPHLTEAGQKRAENWANVLKDVKFNMVYSTDYNRTKETAIPTAKANNLELTLYDPNNMDGKAFMKATKGKTVLVVGHSNTTPMFANALAGDKKYDQISDDNNANLYIVTVTGDSKTATLLKVIN
;
A
#
# COMPACT_ATOMS: atom_id res chain seq x y z
N MET A 1 46.06 -47.66 -19.92
CA MET A 1 45.34 -46.88 -18.89
C MET A 1 44.39 -45.94 -19.60
N LYS A 2 43.07 -46.17 -19.44
CA LYS A 2 42.00 -45.44 -20.17
C LYS A 2 41.53 -44.26 -19.32
N SER A 3 41.66 -43.04 -19.82
CA SER A 3 41.10 -41.83 -19.19
C SER A 3 39.59 -41.76 -19.43
N PHE A 4 38.82 -41.68 -18.34
CA PHE A 4 37.39 -41.34 -18.37
C PHE A 4 37.27 -39.83 -18.14
N LEU A 5 36.76 -39.10 -19.14
CA LEU A 5 36.23 -37.75 -18.94
C LEU A 5 34.77 -37.88 -18.47
N VAL A 6 34.48 -37.41 -17.26
CA VAL A 6 33.11 -37.23 -16.78
C VAL A 6 32.74 -35.77 -16.99
N THR A 7 31.88 -35.51 -17.99
CA THR A 7 31.28 -34.20 -18.20
C THR A 7 30.04 -34.09 -17.32
N LEU A 8 30.12 -33.26 -16.28
CA LEU A 8 28.98 -32.95 -15.41
C LEU A 8 28.15 -31.83 -16.06
N SER A 9 27.07 -32.19 -16.74
CA SER A 9 26.07 -31.23 -17.21
C SER A 9 25.21 -30.76 -16.04
N LEU A 10 25.47 -29.55 -15.54
CA LEU A 10 24.65 -28.88 -14.54
C LEU A 10 23.42 -28.28 -15.23
N LEU A 11 22.27 -28.96 -15.12
CA LEU A 11 20.97 -28.39 -15.49
C LEU A 11 20.55 -27.40 -14.40
N VAL A 12 20.73 -26.11 -14.67
CA VAL A 12 20.16 -25.03 -13.86
C VAL A 12 18.70 -24.86 -14.27
N SER A 13 17.79 -25.51 -13.56
CA SER A 13 16.36 -25.20 -13.62
C SER A 13 16.03 -24.16 -12.55
N LEU A 14 16.05 -22.88 -12.91
CA LEU A 14 15.59 -21.79 -12.04
C LEU A 14 14.57 -20.89 -12.75
N THR A 15 13.40 -20.81 -12.11
CA THR A 15 12.42 -19.70 -12.09
C THR A 15 11.68 -19.32 -13.38
N VAL A 16 10.68 -20.11 -13.78
CA VAL A 16 9.65 -19.68 -14.77
C VAL A 16 8.38 -19.13 -14.10
N PHE A 17 8.07 -19.51 -12.86
CA PHE A 17 6.79 -19.17 -12.22
C PHE A 17 6.59 -17.69 -11.83
N ALA A 18 7.65 -16.95 -11.51
CA ALA A 18 7.54 -15.55 -11.11
C ALA A 18 7.30 -14.62 -12.31
N GLN A 19 7.87 -14.96 -13.47
CA GLN A 19 7.73 -14.19 -14.71
C GLN A 19 6.32 -14.33 -15.30
N ASP A 20 5.69 -15.50 -15.13
CA ASP A 20 4.34 -15.78 -15.64
C ASP A 20 3.25 -15.04 -14.85
N LYS A 21 3.33 -15.00 -13.51
CA LYS A 21 2.38 -14.21 -12.68
C LYS A 21 2.49 -12.71 -12.91
N SER A 22 3.72 -12.20 -13.11
CA SER A 22 3.96 -10.80 -13.48
C SER A 22 3.33 -10.47 -14.85
N SER A 23 3.44 -11.39 -15.81
CA SER A 23 2.83 -11.27 -17.14
C SER A 23 1.29 -11.33 -17.08
N ASP A 24 0.75 -12.30 -16.35
CA ASP A 24 -0.70 -12.46 -16.16
C ASP A 24 -1.32 -11.23 -15.50
N LYS A 25 -0.67 -10.68 -14.46
CA LYS A 25 -1.13 -9.44 -13.81
C LYS A 25 -1.23 -8.28 -14.80
N ALA A 26 -0.20 -8.06 -15.61
CA ALA A 26 -0.19 -6.99 -16.60
C ALA A 26 -1.30 -7.17 -17.65
N GLN A 27 -1.53 -8.40 -18.12
CA GLN A 27 -2.61 -8.70 -19.06
C GLN A 27 -4.00 -8.47 -18.46
N ILE A 28 -4.21 -8.87 -17.19
CA ILE A 28 -5.45 -8.59 -16.46
C ILE A 28 -5.65 -7.08 -16.35
N GLU A 29 -4.63 -6.31 -15.96
CA GLU A 29 -4.72 -4.85 -15.86
C GLU A 29 -5.07 -4.20 -17.21
N ILE A 30 -4.52 -4.69 -18.32
CA ILE A 30 -4.89 -4.25 -19.68
C ILE A 30 -6.37 -4.57 -19.95
N THR A 31 -6.83 -5.78 -19.66
CA THR A 31 -8.24 -6.20 -19.81
C THR A 31 -9.18 -5.31 -19.00
N LEU A 32 -8.86 -5.02 -17.74
CA LEU A 32 -9.66 -4.15 -16.88
C LEU A 32 -9.68 -2.69 -17.38
N ASN A 33 -8.56 -2.18 -17.88
CA ASN A 33 -8.51 -0.84 -18.46
C ASN A 33 -9.30 -0.73 -19.77
N ASN A 34 -9.26 -1.76 -20.62
CA ASN A 34 -10.10 -1.85 -21.82
C ASN A 34 -11.59 -1.86 -21.46
N TYR A 35 -11.97 -2.55 -20.40
CA TYR A 35 -13.33 -2.55 -19.89
C TYR A 35 -13.80 -1.15 -19.48
N ILE A 36 -12.99 -0.40 -18.72
CA ILE A 36 -13.30 1.00 -18.35
C ILE A 36 -13.41 1.88 -19.59
N ASP A 37 -12.38 1.84 -20.44
CA ASP A 37 -12.30 2.68 -21.64
C ASP A 37 -13.47 2.41 -22.60
N GLY A 38 -13.88 1.14 -22.72
CA GLY A 38 -15.01 0.77 -23.55
C GLY A 38 -16.30 1.48 -23.14
N PHE A 39 -16.56 1.61 -21.84
CA PHE A 39 -17.69 2.40 -21.35
C PHE A 39 -17.45 3.92 -21.36
N TYR A 40 -16.23 4.37 -21.06
CA TYR A 40 -15.90 5.80 -20.99
C TYR A 40 -15.89 6.46 -22.36
N GLN A 41 -15.38 5.77 -23.37
CA GLN A 41 -15.18 6.30 -24.73
C GLN A 41 -16.24 5.78 -25.71
N GLY A 42 -17.09 4.86 -25.26
CA GLY A 42 -18.03 4.14 -26.12
C GLY A 42 -17.33 3.25 -27.15
N ASP A 43 -16.18 2.68 -26.78
CA ASP A 43 -15.36 1.85 -27.67
C ASP A 43 -15.73 0.37 -27.55
N THR A 44 -16.54 -0.09 -28.49
CA THR A 44 -16.95 -1.51 -28.54
C THR A 44 -15.78 -2.46 -28.81
N THR A 45 -14.70 -2.02 -29.46
CA THR A 45 -13.53 -2.88 -29.71
C THR A 45 -12.83 -3.21 -28.41
N LYS A 46 -12.71 -2.24 -27.50
CA LYS A 46 -12.16 -2.46 -26.16
C LYS A 46 -13.06 -3.34 -25.31
N LEU A 47 -14.39 -3.16 -25.37
CA LEU A 47 -15.31 -4.07 -24.70
C LEU A 47 -15.22 -5.51 -25.22
N LYS A 48 -15.11 -5.70 -26.55
CA LYS A 48 -14.90 -7.02 -27.16
C LYS A 48 -13.56 -7.66 -26.74
N ALA A 49 -12.53 -6.84 -26.55
CA ALA A 49 -11.24 -7.31 -26.05
C ALA A 49 -11.31 -7.73 -24.57
N ALA A 50 -12.17 -7.09 -23.78
CA ALA A 50 -12.24 -7.28 -22.33
C ALA A 50 -13.30 -8.28 -21.86
N LEU A 51 -14.45 -8.37 -22.53
CA LEU A 51 -15.63 -9.10 -22.06
C LEU A 51 -15.82 -10.41 -22.81
N LYS A 52 -16.10 -11.49 -22.08
CA LYS A 52 -16.61 -12.72 -22.72
C LYS A 52 -18.05 -12.53 -23.20
N PRO A 53 -18.46 -13.18 -24.30
CA PRO A 53 -19.86 -13.17 -24.75
C PRO A 53 -20.86 -13.67 -23.69
N ARG A 54 -20.42 -14.55 -22.79
CA ARG A 54 -21.22 -15.07 -21.66
C ARG A 54 -21.21 -14.18 -20.41
N LEU A 55 -20.96 -12.87 -20.56
CA LEU A 55 -20.93 -11.92 -19.44
C LEU A 55 -22.19 -11.99 -18.56
N HIS A 56 -21.96 -12.11 -17.26
CA HIS A 56 -22.99 -11.94 -16.23
C HIS A 56 -22.65 -10.74 -15.34
N LYS A 57 -23.24 -9.57 -15.65
CA LYS A 57 -23.06 -8.35 -14.85
C LYS A 57 -24.37 -7.91 -14.22
N PHE A 58 -24.41 -7.72 -12.90
CA PHE A 58 -25.58 -7.24 -12.16
C PHE A 58 -25.11 -6.39 -10.98
N GLY A 59 -26.00 -5.63 -10.35
CA GLY A 59 -25.55 -4.77 -9.26
C GLY A 59 -26.63 -3.96 -8.58
N TYR A 60 -26.19 -2.94 -7.87
CA TYR A 60 -27.05 -2.11 -7.05
C TYR A 60 -26.76 -0.63 -7.28
N TRP A 61 -27.82 0.17 -7.41
CA TRP A 61 -27.70 1.62 -7.46
C TRP A 61 -28.40 2.24 -6.26
N LYS A 62 -27.70 3.14 -5.56
CA LYS A 62 -28.28 3.92 -4.48
C LYS A 62 -29.15 5.03 -5.03
N ASN A 63 -30.44 4.95 -4.73
CA ASN A 63 -31.39 6.00 -5.02
C ASN A 63 -31.06 7.23 -4.16
N LYS A 64 -31.00 8.41 -4.78
CA LYS A 64 -30.62 9.65 -4.09
C LYS A 64 -31.70 10.17 -3.16
N ASP A 65 -32.96 9.90 -3.47
CA ASP A 65 -34.11 10.43 -2.75
C ASP A 65 -34.43 9.56 -1.53
N THR A 66 -34.37 8.23 -1.69
CA THR A 66 -34.69 7.28 -0.61
C THR A 66 -33.46 6.83 0.18
N GLY A 67 -32.26 6.94 -0.40
CA GLY A 67 -31.03 6.40 0.15
C GLY A 67 -30.91 4.87 0.10
N ALA A 68 -31.92 4.18 -0.42
CA ALA A 68 -31.94 2.72 -0.54
C ALA A 68 -31.16 2.25 -1.78
N TYR A 69 -30.62 1.04 -1.70
CA TYR A 69 -29.99 0.37 -2.84
C TYR A 69 -31.02 -0.47 -3.60
N GLU A 70 -31.19 -0.16 -4.88
CA GLU A 70 -32.09 -0.87 -5.78
C GLU A 70 -31.29 -1.86 -6.64
N TYR A 71 -31.82 -3.07 -6.84
CA TYR A 71 -31.20 -4.08 -7.68
C TYR A 71 -31.40 -3.74 -9.16
N TYR A 72 -30.30 -3.79 -9.91
CA TYR A 72 -30.26 -3.67 -11.36
C TYR A 72 -29.90 -5.01 -11.95
N ASP A 73 -30.84 -5.54 -12.72
CA ASP A 73 -30.73 -6.84 -13.35
C ASP A 73 -29.64 -6.89 -14.44
N GLN A 74 -29.45 -8.08 -15.02
CA GLN A 74 -28.35 -8.46 -15.87
C GLN A 74 -28.06 -7.48 -17.04
N LEU A 75 -26.87 -6.88 -17.03
CA LEU A 75 -26.22 -6.32 -18.22
C LEU A 75 -25.51 -7.45 -18.98
N THR A 76 -26.15 -7.90 -20.07
CA THR A 76 -25.57 -8.86 -21.00
C THR A 76 -24.44 -8.24 -21.82
N TYR A 77 -23.62 -9.08 -22.46
CA TYR A 77 -22.58 -8.65 -23.39
C TYR A 77 -23.11 -7.73 -24.51
N GLU A 78 -24.20 -8.13 -25.18
CA GLU A 78 -24.79 -7.32 -26.24
C GLU A 78 -25.32 -5.97 -25.73
N ASN A 79 -25.92 -5.95 -24.54
CA ASN A 79 -26.40 -4.72 -23.93
C ASN A 79 -25.24 -3.81 -23.49
N ALA A 80 -24.11 -4.37 -23.06
CA ALA A 80 -22.90 -3.60 -22.78
C ALA A 80 -22.34 -2.94 -24.06
N LEU A 81 -22.29 -3.66 -25.18
CA LEU A 81 -21.87 -3.09 -26.48
C LEU A 81 -22.81 -1.98 -26.95
N LYS A 82 -24.14 -2.19 -26.86
CA LYS A 82 -25.14 -1.16 -27.19
C LYS A 82 -25.00 0.06 -26.29
N MET A 83 -24.76 -0.14 -24.99
CA MET A 83 -24.53 0.96 -24.05
C MET A 83 -23.31 1.80 -24.45
N ALA A 84 -22.20 1.16 -24.81
CA ALA A 84 -21.01 1.85 -25.29
C ALA A 84 -21.28 2.64 -26.59
N GLN A 85 -21.95 2.04 -27.57
CA GLN A 85 -22.35 2.73 -28.81
C GLN A 85 -23.20 3.97 -28.50
N ASN A 86 -24.22 3.82 -27.66
CA ASN A 86 -25.07 4.93 -27.22
C ASN A 86 -24.28 6.04 -26.53
N THR A 87 -23.26 5.70 -25.73
CA THR A 87 -22.36 6.70 -25.10
C THR A 87 -21.63 7.52 -26.15
N LYS A 88 -21.08 6.87 -27.18
CA LYS A 88 -20.35 7.53 -28.27
C LYS A 88 -21.27 8.40 -29.11
N GLU A 89 -22.43 7.89 -29.52
CA GLU A 89 -23.42 8.61 -30.33
C GLU A 89 -23.97 9.85 -29.62
N LYS A 90 -24.17 9.77 -28.30
CA LYS A 90 -24.63 10.90 -27.47
C LYS A 90 -23.51 11.86 -27.06
N GLY A 91 -22.27 11.63 -27.47
CA GLY A 91 -21.11 12.46 -27.10
C GLY A 91 -20.82 12.45 -25.59
N LYS A 92 -21.31 11.45 -24.83
CA LYS A 92 -21.12 11.36 -23.37
C LYS A 92 -19.79 10.72 -22.99
N ILE A 93 -18.76 10.97 -23.78
CA ILE A 93 -17.42 10.42 -23.56
C ILE A 93 -16.76 11.02 -22.32
N ARG A 94 -15.88 10.25 -21.67
CA ARG A 94 -15.18 10.66 -20.46
C ARG A 94 -13.68 10.47 -20.58
N THR A 95 -12.93 11.44 -20.09
CA THR A 95 -11.45 11.42 -19.97
C THR A 95 -10.96 11.56 -18.52
N GLU A 96 -11.88 11.75 -17.56
CA GLU A 96 -11.57 11.91 -16.14
C GLU A 96 -10.89 10.67 -15.55
N THR A 97 -9.83 10.86 -14.79
CA THR A 97 -9.02 9.78 -14.21
C THR A 97 -9.18 9.66 -12.69
N LYS A 98 -9.71 10.68 -11.99
CA LYS A 98 -9.84 10.68 -10.52
C LYS A 98 -10.72 9.57 -9.94
N MET A 99 -11.70 9.09 -10.70
CA MET A 99 -12.60 8.01 -10.29
C MET A 99 -12.15 6.64 -10.82
N ARG A 100 -11.08 6.61 -11.62
CA ARG A 100 -10.60 5.41 -12.31
C ARG A 100 -9.58 4.70 -11.43
N SER A 101 -9.83 3.44 -11.09
CA SER A 101 -8.79 2.56 -10.55
C SER A 101 -9.01 1.13 -11.02
N VAL A 102 -7.93 0.37 -11.14
CA VAL A 102 -7.96 -1.09 -11.34
C VAL A 102 -7.06 -1.72 -10.30
N LYS A 103 -7.50 -2.82 -9.70
CA LYS A 103 -6.72 -3.57 -8.70
C LYS A 103 -6.93 -5.05 -8.89
N VAL A 104 -5.86 -5.76 -9.22
CA VAL A 104 -5.88 -7.23 -9.24
C VAL A 104 -5.77 -7.72 -7.80
N LEU A 105 -6.75 -8.51 -7.36
CA LEU A 105 -6.84 -9.03 -6.00
C LEU A 105 -6.15 -10.38 -5.89
N GLU A 106 -6.45 -11.28 -6.82
CA GLU A 106 -5.90 -12.63 -6.82
C GLU A 106 -5.77 -13.17 -8.24
N ILE A 107 -4.71 -13.96 -8.48
CA ILE A 107 -4.46 -14.65 -9.75
C ILE A 107 -4.15 -16.11 -9.43
N SER A 108 -4.96 -17.00 -10.01
CA SER A 108 -4.70 -18.44 -10.07
C SER A 108 -4.35 -18.85 -11.51
N ASN A 109 -4.26 -20.14 -11.78
CA ASN A 109 -3.80 -20.64 -13.09
C ASN A 109 -4.73 -20.24 -14.24
N HIS A 110 -6.05 -20.22 -14.01
CA HIS A 110 -7.06 -20.03 -15.04
C HIS A 110 -8.14 -18.99 -14.67
N ILE A 111 -8.12 -18.50 -13.43
CA ILE A 111 -9.09 -17.54 -12.91
C ILE A 111 -8.38 -16.40 -12.16
N ALA A 112 -9.01 -15.24 -12.12
CA ALA A 112 -8.55 -14.10 -11.35
C ALA A 112 -9.74 -13.31 -10.79
N ALA A 113 -9.49 -12.63 -9.67
CA ALA A 113 -10.41 -11.67 -9.07
C ALA A 113 -9.78 -10.28 -9.10
N ALA A 114 -10.57 -9.27 -9.42
CA ALA A 114 -10.13 -7.90 -9.49
C ALA A 114 -11.21 -6.93 -9.02
N LYS A 115 -10.81 -5.68 -8.83
CA LYS A 115 -11.66 -4.54 -8.52
C LYS A 115 -11.46 -3.47 -9.57
N VAL A 116 -12.55 -2.85 -10.01
CA VAL A 116 -12.55 -1.72 -10.95
C VAL A 116 -13.40 -0.61 -10.35
N THR A 117 -12.84 0.59 -10.26
CA THR A 117 -13.60 1.78 -9.91
C THR A 117 -13.74 2.65 -11.15
N GLY A 118 -14.95 3.10 -11.44
CA GLY A 118 -15.26 4.04 -12.51
C GLY A 118 -16.28 5.08 -12.08
N PHE A 119 -16.69 5.96 -13.00
CA PHE A 119 -17.66 7.02 -12.68
C PHE A 119 -19.02 6.48 -12.20
N TRP A 120 -19.34 5.23 -12.56
CA TRP A 120 -20.57 4.56 -12.14
C TRP A 120 -20.50 4.05 -10.70
N GLY A 121 -19.30 3.75 -10.18
CA GLY A 121 -19.14 3.12 -8.87
C GLY A 121 -18.03 2.09 -8.82
N LEU A 122 -18.24 1.05 -8.04
CA LEU A 122 -17.33 -0.05 -7.78
C LEU A 122 -17.80 -1.34 -8.45
N ASP A 123 -16.90 -2.02 -9.14
CA ASP A 123 -17.11 -3.34 -9.72
C ASP A 123 -16.15 -4.34 -9.05
N TYR A 124 -16.68 -5.46 -8.55
CA TYR A 124 -15.89 -6.68 -8.35
C TYR A 124 -16.00 -7.55 -9.58
N VAL A 125 -14.84 -7.94 -10.11
CA VAL A 125 -14.68 -8.52 -11.43
C VAL A 125 -14.05 -9.90 -11.30
N LEU A 126 -14.67 -10.91 -11.91
CA LEU A 126 -14.11 -12.24 -12.06
C LEU A 126 -13.71 -12.47 -13.52
N LEU A 127 -12.47 -12.90 -13.71
CA LEU A 127 -11.86 -13.15 -15.02
C LEU A 127 -11.48 -14.62 -15.16
N SER A 128 -11.44 -15.09 -16.41
CA SER A 128 -10.93 -16.41 -16.78
C SER A 128 -9.98 -16.31 -17.98
N LYS A 129 -9.03 -17.25 -18.08
CA LYS A 129 -7.95 -17.27 -19.09
C LYS A 129 -8.14 -18.38 -20.11
N ASP A 130 -8.66 -18.07 -21.29
CA ASP A 130 -8.76 -19.04 -22.39
C ASP A 130 -7.66 -18.79 -23.41
N GLU A 131 -6.93 -19.84 -23.82
CA GLU A 131 -5.86 -19.75 -24.83
C GLU A 131 -4.83 -18.64 -24.54
N GLY A 132 -4.51 -18.45 -23.26
CA GLY A 132 -3.57 -17.42 -22.80
C GLY A 132 -4.16 -16.01 -22.66
N LYS A 133 -5.45 -15.80 -22.99
CA LYS A 133 -6.11 -14.48 -22.94
C LYS A 133 -7.05 -14.33 -21.75
N TRP A 134 -6.79 -13.33 -20.91
CA TRP A 134 -7.65 -12.95 -19.79
C TRP A 134 -8.85 -12.12 -20.24
N MET A 135 -10.06 -12.55 -19.88
CA MET A 135 -11.31 -11.85 -20.17
C MET A 135 -12.26 -11.88 -18.97
N ILE A 136 -13.07 -10.83 -18.83
CA ILE A 136 -14.07 -10.67 -17.78
C ILE A 136 -15.28 -11.55 -18.10
N GLU A 137 -15.74 -12.28 -17.09
CA GLU A 137 -16.87 -13.19 -17.19
C GLU A 137 -18.02 -12.78 -16.28
N GLN A 138 -17.71 -12.31 -15.07
CA GLN A 138 -18.74 -11.88 -14.12
C GLN A 138 -18.36 -10.57 -13.46
N VAL A 139 -19.38 -9.74 -13.22
CA VAL A 139 -19.23 -8.47 -12.51
C VAL A 139 -20.40 -8.26 -11.56
N ILE A 140 -20.12 -8.07 -10.27
CA ILE A 140 -21.09 -7.48 -9.34
C ILE A 140 -20.68 -6.04 -9.06
N TRP A 141 -21.63 -5.10 -9.15
CA TRP A 141 -21.30 -3.69 -9.03
C TRP A 141 -22.21 -2.93 -8.04
N GLU A 142 -21.67 -1.86 -7.46
CA GLU A 142 -22.37 -0.94 -6.57
C GLU A 142 -22.11 0.51 -7.01
N GLY A 143 -23.17 1.31 -7.18
CA GLY A 143 -23.09 2.72 -7.51
C GLY A 143 -24.08 3.57 -6.70
N PRO A 144 -24.04 4.91 -6.80
CA PRO A 144 -23.07 5.70 -7.59
C PRO A 144 -21.66 5.67 -6.96
N PHE A 145 -20.69 6.26 -7.66
CA PHE A 145 -19.36 6.48 -7.11
C PHE A 145 -19.39 7.23 -5.77
N GLU A 146 -18.63 6.71 -4.81
CA GLU A 146 -18.38 7.32 -3.51
C GLU A 146 -16.86 7.43 -3.28
N ASP A 147 -16.43 8.44 -2.53
CA ASP A 147 -15.00 8.66 -2.25
C ASP A 147 -14.32 7.46 -1.55
N LYS A 148 -15.10 6.63 -0.84
CA LYS A 148 -14.62 5.38 -0.23
C LYS A 148 -14.13 4.35 -1.26
N PHE A 149 -14.49 4.50 -2.54
CA PHE A 149 -14.05 3.61 -3.62
C PHE A 149 -12.74 4.03 -4.29
N LYS A 150 -12.18 5.20 -3.94
CA LYS A 150 -10.85 5.60 -4.41
C LYS A 150 -9.80 4.69 -3.80
N GLU A 151 -9.04 4.00 -4.63
CA GLU A 151 -7.78 3.40 -4.18
C GLU A 151 -6.80 4.53 -3.87
N ASP A 152 -6.22 4.50 -2.67
CA ASP A 152 -5.14 5.41 -2.31
C ASP A 152 -3.82 4.63 -2.32
N ASP A 153 -3.18 4.63 -3.49
CA ASP A 153 -1.89 3.97 -3.72
C ASP A 153 -0.73 4.73 -3.05
N LYS A 154 -1.01 5.82 -2.32
CA LYS A 154 0.03 6.55 -1.61
C LYS A 154 0.60 5.66 -0.51
N THR A 155 1.87 5.35 -0.68
CA THR A 155 2.65 4.60 0.29
C THR A 155 3.14 5.53 1.39
N THR A 156 2.83 5.19 2.63
CA THR A 156 3.39 5.84 3.82
C THR A 156 4.40 4.90 4.44
N THR A 157 5.62 5.37 4.68
CA THR A 157 6.67 4.57 5.33
C THR A 157 7.06 5.20 6.65
N TYR A 158 6.92 4.45 7.73
CA TYR A 158 7.27 4.87 9.08
C TYR A 158 8.57 4.18 9.50
N TYR A 159 9.56 4.97 9.88
CA TYR A 159 10.77 4.54 10.55
C TYR A 159 10.57 4.85 12.02
N LEU A 160 10.54 3.84 12.88
CA LEU A 160 10.38 4.03 14.31
C LEU A 160 11.65 3.57 15.02
N ILE A 161 12.18 4.45 15.86
CA ILE A 161 13.31 4.17 16.74
C ILE A 161 12.96 4.55 18.16
N ARG A 162 13.70 3.97 19.09
CA ARG A 162 13.75 4.47 20.47
C ARG A 162 14.83 5.55 20.57
N HIS A 163 14.70 6.49 21.50
CA HIS A 163 15.81 7.39 21.87
C HIS A 163 17.12 6.62 22.13
N ALA A 164 18.25 7.30 21.96
CA ALA A 164 19.58 6.80 22.26
C ALA A 164 19.88 6.75 23.78
N GLU A 165 21.10 6.36 24.14
CA GLU A 165 21.56 6.17 25.52
C GLU A 165 21.45 7.46 26.35
N LYS A 166 20.53 7.48 27.30
CA LYS A 166 20.29 8.60 28.23
C LYS A 166 21.18 8.54 29.46
N ASP A 167 21.44 9.69 30.08
CA ASP A 167 22.08 9.74 31.39
C ASP A 167 21.19 9.06 32.46
N ARG A 168 21.86 8.38 33.38
CA ARG A 168 21.28 7.64 34.51
C ARG A 168 22.06 7.89 35.81
N SER A 169 22.97 8.86 35.80
CA SER A 169 23.78 9.25 36.96
C SER A 169 22.90 9.76 38.11
N ASP A 170 21.90 10.58 37.79
CA ASP A 170 20.82 10.99 38.68
C ASP A 170 19.56 10.13 38.45
N LYS A 171 19.03 9.55 39.53
CA LYS A 171 17.81 8.72 39.50
C LYS A 171 16.53 9.54 39.63
N ASP A 172 16.62 10.76 40.16
CA ASP A 172 15.49 11.65 40.35
C ASP A 172 15.22 12.52 39.12
N ASP A 173 16.18 12.61 38.20
CA ASP A 173 16.00 13.26 36.90
C ASP A 173 15.00 12.49 36.02
N ARG A 174 13.84 13.13 35.78
CA ARG A 174 12.75 12.61 34.97
C ARG A 174 12.91 12.90 33.48
N ASP A 175 13.77 13.84 33.10
CA ASP A 175 14.04 14.17 31.70
C ASP A 175 15.54 14.29 31.39
N PRO A 176 16.30 13.20 31.60
CA PRO A 176 17.74 13.23 31.40
C PRO A 176 18.09 13.40 29.92
N HIS A 177 19.18 14.13 29.71
CA HIS A 177 19.84 14.31 28.43
C HIS A 177 20.53 13.01 27.96
N LEU A 178 20.97 12.97 26.70
CA LEU A 178 21.79 11.88 26.19
C LEU A 178 23.20 11.90 26.79
N THR A 179 23.74 10.71 27.02
CA THR A 179 25.18 10.52 27.25
C THR A 179 25.99 10.83 25.98
N GLU A 180 27.30 10.96 26.09
CA GLU A 180 28.18 11.09 24.91
C GLU A 180 28.00 9.92 23.92
N ALA A 181 27.84 8.69 24.44
CA ALA A 181 27.53 7.52 23.61
C ALA A 181 26.18 7.66 22.90
N GLY A 182 25.18 8.20 23.60
CA GLY A 182 23.86 8.48 23.04
C GLY A 182 23.89 9.54 21.94
N GLN A 183 24.66 10.60 22.12
CA GLN A 183 24.87 11.64 21.10
C GLN A 183 25.54 11.05 19.85
N LYS A 184 26.58 10.23 20.01
CA LYS A 184 27.23 9.52 18.89
C LYS A 184 26.26 8.60 18.16
N ARG A 185 25.38 7.89 18.89
CA ARG A 185 24.32 7.07 18.28
C ARG A 185 23.30 7.93 17.53
N ALA A 186 22.90 9.08 18.06
CA ALA A 186 21.97 9.99 17.38
C ALA A 186 22.53 10.47 16.03
N GLU A 187 23.82 10.82 15.99
CA GLU A 187 24.53 11.13 14.74
C GLU A 187 24.62 9.90 13.82
N ASN A 188 24.88 8.72 14.37
CA ASN A 188 24.90 7.48 13.60
C ASN A 188 23.54 7.18 12.94
N TRP A 189 22.41 7.46 13.61
CA TRP A 189 21.09 7.33 13.00
C TRP A 189 20.93 8.22 11.78
N ALA A 190 21.41 9.47 11.83
CA ALA A 190 21.39 10.36 10.67
C ALA A 190 22.24 9.80 9.52
N ASN A 191 23.38 9.18 9.82
CA ASN A 191 24.23 8.52 8.81
C ASN A 191 23.60 7.27 8.22
N VAL A 192 23.03 6.39 9.05
CA VAL A 192 22.35 5.16 8.62
C VAL A 192 21.14 5.47 7.73
N LEU A 193 20.44 6.56 8.04
CA LEU A 193 19.24 6.98 7.33
C LEU A 193 19.50 8.09 6.29
N LYS A 194 20.77 8.36 5.93
CA LYS A 194 21.14 9.48 5.05
C LYS A 194 20.49 9.44 3.67
N ASP A 195 20.23 8.23 3.16
CA ASP A 195 19.63 8.01 1.83
C ASP A 195 18.09 8.02 1.89
N VAL A 196 17.51 8.15 3.09
CA VAL A 196 16.07 8.25 3.29
C VAL A 196 15.67 9.72 3.32
N LYS A 197 14.86 10.14 2.35
CA LYS A 197 14.25 11.47 2.33
C LYS A 197 13.02 11.48 3.22
N PHE A 198 13.16 12.02 4.43
CA PHE A 198 12.03 12.20 5.33
C PHE A 198 11.19 13.41 4.92
N ASN A 199 9.89 13.32 5.14
CA ASN A 199 8.98 14.46 5.04
C ASN A 199 8.63 15.01 6.42
N MET A 200 8.73 14.20 7.47
CA MET A 200 8.38 14.57 8.84
C MET A 200 9.24 13.79 9.84
N VAL A 201 9.60 14.44 10.95
CA VAL A 201 10.25 13.81 12.10
C VAL A 201 9.44 14.11 13.35
N TYR A 202 9.00 13.04 14.02
CA TYR A 202 8.25 13.08 15.26
C TYR A 202 9.11 12.67 16.44
N SER A 203 8.90 13.33 17.58
CA SER A 203 9.51 12.97 18.87
C SER A 203 8.54 13.25 20.00
N THR A 204 8.64 12.50 21.09
CA THR A 204 8.04 12.94 22.35
C THR A 204 8.77 14.17 22.91
N ASP A 205 8.15 14.89 23.84
CA ASP A 205 8.75 16.08 24.46
C ASP A 205 9.69 15.75 25.65
N TYR A 206 10.60 14.81 25.44
CA TYR A 206 11.70 14.51 26.36
C TYR A 206 13.04 14.88 25.71
N ASN A 207 13.99 15.40 26.49
CA ASN A 207 15.34 15.77 26.03
C ASN A 207 15.99 14.63 25.23
N ARG A 208 16.05 13.42 25.81
CA ARG A 208 16.61 12.24 25.13
C ARG A 208 16.00 11.91 23.76
N THR A 209 14.68 12.06 23.58
CA THR A 209 14.03 11.78 22.30
C THR A 209 14.28 12.91 21.30
N LYS A 210 14.20 14.16 21.75
CA LYS A 210 14.50 15.34 20.92
C LYS A 210 15.94 15.28 20.41
N GLU A 211 16.90 15.07 21.28
CA GLU A 211 18.33 14.96 20.95
C GLU A 211 18.64 13.80 20.00
N THR A 212 17.92 12.68 20.13
CA THR A 212 18.07 11.56 19.19
C THR A 212 17.54 11.91 17.79
N ALA A 213 16.43 12.66 17.72
CA ALA A 213 15.77 13.00 16.47
C ALA A 213 16.46 14.15 15.70
N ILE A 214 17.05 15.11 16.43
CA ILE A 214 17.59 16.36 15.89
C ILE A 214 18.60 16.15 14.76
N PRO A 215 19.61 15.27 14.86
CA PRO A 215 20.58 15.07 13.77
C PRO A 215 19.91 14.66 12.45
N THR A 216 18.96 13.72 12.51
CA THR A 216 18.24 13.27 11.29
C THR A 216 17.31 14.35 10.76
N ALA A 217 16.63 15.11 11.63
CA ALA A 217 15.77 16.22 11.23
C ALA A 217 16.58 17.33 10.54
N LYS A 218 17.73 17.72 11.11
CA LYS A 218 18.64 18.71 10.51
C LYS A 218 19.18 18.25 9.15
N ALA A 219 19.60 16.99 9.03
CA ALA A 219 20.08 16.43 7.77
C ALA A 219 19.02 16.48 6.64
N ASN A 220 17.73 16.46 7.01
CA ASN A 220 16.61 16.56 6.07
C ASN A 220 16.01 17.98 5.95
N ASN A 221 16.58 18.99 6.63
CA ASN A 221 16.03 20.34 6.74
C ASN A 221 14.57 20.38 7.24
N LEU A 222 14.27 19.58 8.26
CA LEU A 222 12.94 19.48 8.85
C LEU A 222 12.92 20.00 10.29
N GLU A 223 11.78 20.58 10.67
CA GLU A 223 11.48 20.85 12.07
C GLU A 223 10.95 19.60 12.78
N LEU A 224 11.17 19.55 14.09
CA LEU A 224 10.68 18.47 14.93
C LEU A 224 9.21 18.69 15.27
N THR A 225 8.37 17.69 14.98
CA THR A 225 6.97 17.70 15.41
C THR A 225 6.83 16.92 16.72
N LEU A 226 6.33 17.58 17.76
CA LEU A 226 6.12 16.92 19.05
C LEU A 226 4.82 16.12 19.07
N TYR A 227 4.83 14.96 19.72
CA TYR A 227 3.64 14.18 20.00
C TYR A 227 3.60 13.69 21.45
N ASP A 228 2.40 13.51 21.99
CA ASP A 228 2.19 12.90 23.29
C ASP A 228 2.01 11.38 23.10
N PRO A 229 2.90 10.53 23.66
CA PRO A 229 2.79 9.08 23.52
C PRO A 229 1.56 8.49 24.25
N ASN A 230 0.96 9.21 25.20
CA ASN A 230 -0.21 8.74 25.97
C ASN A 230 -1.55 9.21 25.38
N ASN A 231 -1.53 10.27 24.56
CA ASN A 231 -2.74 10.91 24.03
C ASN A 231 -2.68 11.10 22.51
N MET A 232 -2.16 10.09 21.80
CA MET A 232 -2.02 10.14 20.35
C MET A 232 -3.26 9.60 19.65
N ASP A 233 -3.97 10.45 18.89
CA ASP A 233 -5.01 9.97 17.97
C ASP A 233 -4.36 9.33 16.73
N GLY A 234 -4.34 7.99 16.72
CA GLY A 234 -3.78 7.21 15.61
C GLY A 234 -4.46 7.47 14.26
N LYS A 235 -5.77 7.75 14.24
CA LYS A 235 -6.48 8.05 12.97
C LYS A 235 -6.06 9.41 12.44
N ALA A 236 -5.99 10.42 13.31
CA ALA A 236 -5.50 11.73 12.94
C ALA A 236 -4.04 11.68 12.46
N PHE A 237 -3.18 10.93 13.16
CA PHE A 237 -1.79 10.72 12.76
C PHE A 237 -1.66 10.07 11.39
N MET A 238 -2.35 8.95 11.14
CA MET A 238 -2.31 8.26 9.84
C MET A 238 -2.83 9.17 8.71
N LYS A 239 -3.84 10.00 8.98
CA LYS A 239 -4.35 10.98 8.02
C LYS A 239 -3.32 12.07 7.72
N ALA A 240 -2.66 12.63 8.73
CA ALA A 240 -1.66 13.70 8.59
C ALA A 240 -0.38 13.23 7.90
N THR A 241 -0.04 11.95 8.03
CA THR A 241 1.18 11.33 7.50
C THR A 241 0.98 10.63 6.16
N LYS A 242 -0.25 10.57 5.63
CA LYS A 242 -0.58 9.82 4.42
C LYS A 242 0.30 10.18 3.22
N GLY A 243 0.96 9.18 2.65
CA GLY A 243 1.84 9.30 1.49
C GLY A 243 3.22 9.88 1.79
N LYS A 244 3.63 9.91 3.06
CA LYS A 244 4.89 10.50 3.51
C LYS A 244 5.86 9.43 4.04
N THR A 245 7.14 9.79 4.05
CA THR A 245 8.17 9.07 4.81
C THR A 245 8.37 9.78 6.14
N VAL A 246 8.20 9.06 7.25
CA VAL A 246 8.11 9.65 8.60
C VAL A 246 9.07 8.93 9.54
N LEU A 247 9.91 9.70 10.25
CA LEU A 247 10.67 9.20 11.40
C LEU A 247 9.87 9.46 12.68
N VAL A 248 9.79 8.46 13.56
CA VAL A 248 9.17 8.59 14.89
C VAL A 248 10.16 8.12 15.95
N VAL A 249 10.48 9.00 16.91
CA VAL A 249 11.38 8.71 18.02
C VAL A 249 10.60 8.63 19.32
N GLY A 250 10.63 7.45 19.95
CA GLY A 250 9.84 7.16 21.16
C GLY A 250 10.63 6.40 22.24
N HIS A 251 9.95 5.50 22.94
CA HIS A 251 10.46 4.79 24.13
C HIS A 251 10.43 3.27 23.96
N SER A 252 11.09 2.55 24.87
CA SER A 252 11.17 1.07 24.88
C SER A 252 9.80 0.40 24.96
N ASN A 253 8.86 1.01 25.68
CA ASN A 253 7.50 0.49 25.87
C ASN A 253 6.49 0.98 24.81
N THR A 254 6.74 2.11 24.15
CA THR A 254 5.79 2.70 23.19
C THR A 254 6.16 2.47 21.73
N THR A 255 7.45 2.47 21.39
CA THR A 255 7.90 2.30 19.99
C THR A 255 7.47 0.97 19.37
N PRO A 256 7.67 -0.21 20.01
CA PRO A 256 7.24 -1.48 19.44
C PRO A 256 5.71 -1.57 19.33
N MET A 257 5.00 -1.05 20.32
CA MET A 257 3.53 -1.02 20.32
C MET A 257 2.98 -0.12 19.22
N PHE A 258 3.64 1.00 18.95
CA PHE A 258 3.23 1.88 17.86
C PHE A 258 3.49 1.24 16.49
N ALA A 259 4.63 0.55 16.32
CA ALA A 259 4.90 -0.22 15.12
C ALA A 259 3.82 -1.30 14.88
N ASN A 260 3.42 -2.04 15.92
CA ASN A 260 2.32 -3.00 15.86
C ASN A 260 0.99 -2.35 15.46
N ALA A 261 0.64 -1.22 16.08
CA ALA A 261 -0.61 -0.52 15.80
C ALA A 261 -0.68 -0.05 14.34
N LEU A 262 0.42 0.49 13.79
CA LEU A 262 0.51 0.89 12.39
C LEU A 262 0.39 -0.33 11.46
N ALA A 263 1.09 -1.42 11.78
CA ALA A 263 1.08 -2.66 11.02
C ALA A 263 -0.27 -3.40 11.09
N GLY A 264 -1.08 -3.15 12.12
CA GLY A 264 -2.33 -3.88 12.35
C GLY A 264 -2.12 -5.30 12.86
N ASP A 265 -0.94 -5.60 13.43
CA ASP A 265 -0.54 -6.92 13.89
C ASP A 265 0.29 -6.81 15.19
N LYS A 266 0.17 -7.78 16.09
CA LYS A 266 0.89 -7.84 17.38
C LYS A 266 2.18 -8.65 17.24
N LYS A 267 3.11 -8.15 16.43
CA LYS A 267 4.36 -8.85 16.08
C LYS A 267 5.51 -8.59 17.05
N TYR A 268 5.56 -7.41 17.64
CA TYR A 268 6.70 -6.97 18.46
C TYR A 268 6.31 -6.79 19.92
N ASP A 269 7.04 -7.42 20.82
CA ASP A 269 6.88 -7.20 22.26
C ASP A 269 7.62 -5.94 22.73
N GLN A 270 7.35 -5.53 23.98
CA GLN A 270 8.14 -4.49 24.64
C GLN A 270 9.62 -4.90 24.66
N ILE A 271 10.49 -3.93 24.34
CA ILE A 271 11.93 -4.14 24.38
C ILE A 271 12.53 -3.73 25.73
N SER A 272 13.70 -4.28 26.05
CA SER A 272 14.47 -3.89 27.23
C SER A 272 14.82 -2.39 27.21
N ASP A 273 14.91 -1.80 28.40
CA ASP A 273 15.23 -0.38 28.60
C ASP A 273 16.69 -0.01 28.26
N ASP A 274 17.52 -0.96 27.89
CA ASP A 274 18.88 -0.74 27.37
C ASP A 274 19.01 -1.00 25.86
N ASN A 275 17.93 -1.42 25.18
CA ASN A 275 17.95 -1.59 23.73
C ASN A 275 17.71 -0.24 23.03
N ASN A 276 18.75 0.30 22.40
CA ASN A 276 18.71 1.54 21.60
C ASN A 276 19.02 1.32 20.11
N ALA A 277 19.09 0.06 19.65
CA ALA A 277 19.58 -0.32 18.31
C ALA A 277 18.48 -0.77 17.33
N ASN A 278 17.25 -0.94 17.80
CA ASN A 278 16.15 -1.41 16.96
C ASN A 278 15.64 -0.30 16.02
N LEU A 279 15.52 -0.64 14.73
CA LEU A 279 14.83 0.14 13.72
C LEU A 279 13.61 -0.65 13.21
N TYR A 280 12.42 -0.13 13.48
CA TYR A 280 11.18 -0.66 12.91
C TYR A 280 10.85 0.11 11.64
N ILE A 281 10.57 -0.61 10.56
CA ILE A 281 10.12 -0.03 9.29
C ILE A 281 8.73 -0.58 9.00
N VAL A 282 7.72 0.28 9.03
CA VAL A 282 6.33 -0.06 8.73
C VAL A 282 5.89 0.66 7.47
N THR A 283 5.44 -0.08 6.47
CA THR A 283 4.97 0.48 5.20
C THR A 283 3.48 0.21 5.05
N VAL A 284 2.71 1.25 4.74
CA VAL A 284 1.25 1.22 4.54
C VAL A 284 0.93 1.74 3.15
N THR A 285 0.35 0.90 2.29
CA THR A 285 -0.07 1.24 0.91
C THR A 285 -1.49 0.76 0.70
N GLY A 286 -2.45 1.68 0.65
CA GLY A 286 -3.87 1.32 0.72
C GLY A 286 -4.17 0.48 1.97
N ASP A 287 -4.69 -0.73 1.74
CA ASP A 287 -4.95 -1.73 2.80
C ASP A 287 -3.75 -2.64 3.11
N SER A 288 -2.71 -2.61 2.27
CA SER A 288 -1.52 -3.45 2.46
C SER A 288 -0.60 -2.83 3.51
N LYS A 289 -0.16 -3.67 4.44
CA LYS A 289 0.73 -3.29 5.54
C LYS A 289 1.86 -4.28 5.66
N THR A 290 3.09 -3.79 5.78
CA THR A 290 4.27 -4.62 6.05
C THR A 290 5.08 -4.02 7.19
N ALA A 291 5.74 -4.88 7.96
CA ALA A 291 6.58 -4.46 9.07
C ALA A 291 7.86 -5.29 9.16
N THR A 292 8.99 -4.59 9.16
CA THR A 292 10.34 -5.17 9.28
C THR A 292 11.03 -4.59 10.51
N LEU A 293 11.76 -5.44 11.24
CA LEU A 293 12.63 -5.03 12.33
C LEU A 293 14.09 -5.28 11.92
N LEU A 294 14.90 -4.23 11.99
CA LEU A 294 16.35 -4.29 11.81
C LEU A 294 17.04 -3.97 13.14
N LYS A 295 18.24 -4.51 13.33
CA LYS A 295 19.12 -4.15 14.44
C LYS A 295 20.34 -3.42 13.90
N VAL A 296 20.48 -2.15 14.25
CA VAL A 296 21.55 -1.28 13.79
C VAL A 296 22.55 -1.12 14.93
N ILE A 297 23.65 -1.87 14.81
CA ILE A 297 24.77 -1.80 15.75
C ILE A 297 25.71 -0.70 15.25
N ASN A 298 26.32 0.02 16.20
CA ASN A 298 27.31 1.05 15.89
C ASN A 298 28.54 0.46 15.18
#